data_AF-A0A658NXM1-F1
#
_entry.id   AF-A0A658NXM1-F1
#
_cell.length_a   1.000
_cell.length_b   1.000
_cell.length_c   1.000
_cell.angle_alpha   90.00
_cell.angle_beta   90.00
_cell.angle_gamma   90.00
#
_symmetry.space_group_name_H-M   'P 1'
#
loop_
_entity.id
_entity.type
_entity.pdbx_description
1 polymer ?
#
loop_
_entity_poly.entity_id
_entity_poly.type
_entity_poly.pdbx_seq_one_letter_code
_entity_poly.pdbx_strand_id
1 'polypeptide(L)' 'MKKVLVLGASGEIAQWVIRMLADRDDIELTLLLRDPKKLTSSEPSNARIVIGDVLDAKRLRRIMA' A
#
# COMPACT_ATOMS: atom_id res chain seq x y z
N MET A 1 -9.08 14.52 3.02
CA MET A 1 -8.21 13.33 3.16
C MET A 1 -8.82 12.16 2.45
N LYS A 2 -8.13 11.59 1.46
CA LYS A 2 -8.55 10.40 0.70
C LYS A 2 -7.69 9.21 1.14
N LYS A 3 -8.34 8.09 1.49
CA LYS A 3 -7.65 6.85 1.84
C LYS A 3 -7.57 5.96 0.60
N VAL A 4 -6.37 5.52 0.24
CA VAL A 4 -6.11 4.73 -0.96
C VAL A 4 -5.42 3.43 -0.56
N LEU A 5 -6.05 2.30 -0.88
CA LEU A 5 -5.49 0.97 -0.66
C LEU A 5 -4.91 0.43 -1.98
N VAL A 6 -3.60 0.16 -2.00
CA VAL A 6 -2.90 -0.46 -3.14
C VAL A 6 -2.71 -1.94 -2.85
N LEU A 7 -3.43 -2.79 -3.58
CA LEU A 7 -3.26 -4.24 -3.53
C LEU A 7 -2.14 -4.67 -4.48
N GLY A 8 -1.23 -5.51 -4.02
CA GLY A 8 -0.07 -5.91 -4.82
C GLY A 8 0.96 -4.79 -4.93
N ALA A 9 1.22 -4.09 -3.83
CA ALA A 9 2.10 -2.91 -3.77
C ALA A 9 3.54 -3.16 -4.25
N SER A 10 4.00 -4.41 -4.32
CA SER A 10 5.29 -4.79 -4.89
C SER A 10 5.31 -4.91 -6.42
N GLY A 11 4.20 -4.67 -7.12
CA GLY A 11 4.12 -4.72 -8.58
C GLY A 11 4.70 -3.47 -9.24
N GLU A 12 5.19 -3.59 -10.48
CA GLU A 12 5.86 -2.47 -11.17
C GLU A 12 4.96 -1.24 -11.34
N ILE A 13 3.71 -1.45 -11.79
CA ILE A 13 2.74 -0.34 -11.91
C ILE A 13 2.44 0.28 -10.55
N ALA A 14 2.31 -0.56 -9.51
CA ALA A 14 2.02 -0.09 -8.16
C ALA A 14 3.14 0.83 -7.65
N GLN A 15 4.40 0.49 -7.89
CA GLN A 15 5.55 1.32 -7.51
C GLN A 15 5.51 2.71 -8.16
N TRP A 16 5.12 2.80 -9.43
CA TRP A 16 4.92 4.10 -10.10
C TRP A 16 3.77 4.91 -9.48
N VAL A 17 2.64 4.26 -9.20
CA VAL A 17 1.49 4.90 -8.56
C VAL A 17 1.84 5.39 -7.15
N ILE A 18 2.55 4.59 -6.36
CA ILE A 18 3.00 4.94 -5.01
C ILE A 18 3.87 6.20 -5.06
N ARG A 19 4.84 6.25 -5.97
CA ARG A 19 5.71 7.43 -6.17
C ARG A 19 4.91 8.68 -6.57
N MET A 20 3.96 8.55 -7.49
CA MET A 20 3.10 9.65 -7.92
C MET A 20 2.23 10.21 -6.77
N LEU A 21 1.86 9.37 -5.81
CA LEU A 21 0.99 9.73 -4.69
C LEU A 21 1.77 10.04 -3.39
N ALA A 22 3.10 9.87 -3.38
CA ALA A 22 3.95 10.02 -2.20
C ALA A 22 3.94 11.44 -1.62
N ASP A 23 3.93 12.46 -2.51
CA ASP A 23 4.04 13.87 -2.13
C ASP A 23 2.66 14.56 -2.00
N ARG A 24 1.59 13.77 -1.94
CA ARG A 24 0.21 14.27 -1.87
C ARG A 24 -0.27 14.30 -0.42
N ASP A 25 -0.30 15.49 0.16
CA ASP A 25 -0.75 15.72 1.54
C ASP A 25 -2.23 15.39 1.76
N ASP A 26 -3.04 15.35 0.69
CA ASP A 26 -4.46 14.99 0.75
C ASP A 26 -4.72 13.48 0.71
N ILE A 27 -3.67 12.65 0.65
CA ILE A 27 -3.75 11.19 0.46
C ILE A 27 -3.04 10.44 1.59
N GLU A 28 -3.72 9.41 2.10
CA GLU A 28 -3.15 8.39 2.98
C GLU A 28 -3.10 7.07 2.21
N LEU A 29 -1.89 6.54 2.01
CA LEU A 29 -1.66 5.29 1.29
C LEU A 29 -1.66 4.11 2.27
N THR A 30 -2.33 3.02 1.90
CA THR A 30 -2.14 1.71 2.53
C THR A 30 -1.63 0.74 1.48
N LEU A 31 -0.46 0.15 1.72
CA LEU A 31 0.24 -0.70 0.76
C LEU A 31 0.17 -2.16 1.23
N LEU A 32 -0.60 -2.98 0.52
CA LEU A 32 -0.71 -4.41 0.82
C LEU A 32 0.23 -5.22 -0.07
N LEU A 33 1.14 -5.96 0.56
CA LEU A 33 2.05 -6.89 -0.11
C LEU A 33 2.24 -8.18 0.70
N ARG A 34 2.54 -9.27 0.01
CA ARG A 34 2.71 -10.60 0.63
C ARG A 34 4.09 -10.78 1.27
N ASP A 35 5.12 -10.28 0.60
CA ASP A 35 6.51 -10.51 0.98
C ASP A 35 7.16 -9.20 1.44
N PRO A 36 7.50 -9.04 2.74
CA PRO A 36 8.15 -7.85 3.25
C PRO A 36 9.56 -7.63 2.67
N LYS A 37 10.21 -8.66 2.12
CA LYS A 37 11.54 -8.52 1.49
C LYS A 37 11.53 -7.68 0.21
N LYS A 38 10.34 -7.42 -0.36
CA LYS A 38 10.17 -6.59 -1.55
C LYS A 38 10.03 -5.10 -1.24
N LEU A 39 10.09 -4.72 0.03
CA LEU A 39 10.14 -3.32 0.43
C LEU A 39 11.50 -2.74 0.07
N THR A 40 11.53 -1.55 -0.51
CA THR A 40 12.77 -0.90 -0.96
C THR A 40 13.36 0.04 0.08
N SER A 41 12.82 0.06 1.31
CA SER A 41 13.15 1.02 2.38
C SER A 41 12.98 2.50 1.99
N SER A 42 12.33 2.77 0.85
CA SER A 42 12.07 4.09 0.30
C SER A 42 10.58 4.39 0.26
N GLU A 43 9.82 3.79 1.17
CA GLU A 43 8.37 3.93 1.18
C GLU A 43 7.96 5.34 1.63
N PRO A 44 6.91 5.93 1.04
CA PRO A 44 6.49 7.29 1.38
C PRO A 44 6.10 7.45 2.84
N SER A 45 6.31 8.64 3.40
CA SER A 45 5.89 8.98 4.77
C SER A 45 4.37 8.96 4.95
N ASN A 46 3.61 9.19 3.88
CA ASN A 46 2.15 9.07 3.86
C ASN A 46 1.65 7.63 3.62
N ALA A 47 2.54 6.62 3.66
CA ALA A 47 2.21 5.23 3.43
C ALA A 47 2.25 4.36 4.69
N ARG A 48 1.20 3.56 4.87
CA ARG A 48 1.11 2.47 5.85
C ARG A 48 1.32 1.14 5.16
N ILE A 49 2.31 0.38 5.62
CA ILE A 49 2.60 -0.96 5.10
C ILE A 49 1.75 -2.00 5.82
N VAL A 50 1.11 -2.88 5.05
CA VAL A 50 0.39 -4.04 5.55
C VAL A 50 0.91 -5.29 4.85
N ILE A 51 1.39 -6.25 5.64
CA ILE A 51 1.78 -7.56 5.12
C ILE A 51 0.55 -8.46 5.11
N GLY A 52 0.21 -9.08 3.99
CA GLY A 52 -0.93 -9.98 3.90
C GLY A 52 -1.25 -10.45 2.49
N ASP A 53 -2.11 -11.46 2.39
CA ASP A 53 -2.63 -11.96 1.13
C ASP A 53 -4.04 -11.41 0.88
N VAL A 54 -4.33 -11.03 -0.37
CA VAL A 54 -5.65 -10.54 -0.81
C VAL A 54 -6.73 -11.61 -0.70
N LEU A 55 -6.34 -12.89 -0.74
CA LEU A 55 -7.25 -14.02 -0.59
C LEU A 55 -7.75 -14.21 0.85
N ASP A 56 -7.11 -13.59 1.85
CA ASP A 56 -7.65 -13.53 3.21
C ASP A 56 -8.73 -12.45 3.31
N ALA A 57 -9.95 -12.82 2.94
CA ALA A 57 -11.10 -11.92 2.91
C ALA A 57 -11.40 -11.26 4.28
N LYS A 58 -11.15 -11.97 5.39
CA LYS A 58 -11.38 -11.44 6.73
C LYS A 58 -10.38 -10.33 7.05
N ARG A 59 -9.12 -10.54 6.70
CA ARG A 59 -8.06 -9.55 6.86
C ARG A 59 -8.23 -8.38 5.90
N LEU A 60 -8.58 -8.63 4.64
CA LEU A 60 -8.82 -7.59 3.65
C LEU A 60 -9.93 -6.64 4.10
N ARG A 61 -11.06 -7.17 4.58
CA ARG A 61 -12.16 -6.36 5.15
C ARG A 61 -11.71 -5.47 6.30
N ARG A 62 -10.80 -5.95 7.15
CA ARG A 62 -10.26 -5.16 8.27
C ARG A 62 -9.36 -4.01 7.81
N ILE A 63 -8.66 -4.19 6.69
CA ILE A 63 -7.76 -3.17 6.12
C ILE A 63 -8.55 -2.09 5.36
N MET A 64 -9.71 -2.46 4.79
CA MET A 64 -10.59 -1.54 4.07
C MET A 64 -11.47 -0.67 4.98
N ALA A 65 -11.67 -1.08 6.24
CA ALA A 65 -12.49 -0.37 7.23
C ALA A 65 -11.72 0.83 7.83
#